data_AF-A0A1B6KUW0-F1
#
_entry.id   AF-A0A1B6KUW0-F1
#
_cell.length_a   1.000
_cell.length_b   1.000
_cell.length_c   1.000
_cell.angle_alpha   90.00
_cell.angle_beta   90.00
_cell.angle_gamma   90.00
#
_symmetry.space_group_name_H-M   'P 1'
#
loop_
_entity.id
_entity.type
_entity.pdbx_description
1 polymer ?
#
loop_
_entity_poly.entity_id
_entity_poly.type
_entity_poly.pdbx_seq_one_letter_code
_entity_poly.pdbx_strand_id
1 'polypeptide(L)'
;MYQKEEIFYAMMITLVVTVGLTLFAFQTTIDFTTIGGILCVALVILSVGGILSIFFPSKMFKIILSAAGALIFSIYIVYDTQMMMGGEHKYSISPEEYVFATLN
;
A
#
# COMPACT_ATOMS: atom_id res chain seq x y z
N MET A 1 -27.08 -0.01 13.66
CA MET A 1 -26.20 -0.31 14.81
C MET A 1 -25.44 -1.57 14.42
N TYR A 2 -24.12 -1.47 14.22
CA TYR A 2 -23.31 -2.60 13.75
C TYR A 2 -23.19 -3.63 14.88
N GLN A 3 -23.34 -4.92 14.57
CA GLN A 3 -23.27 -5.97 15.58
C GLN A 3 -21.82 -6.09 16.06
N LYS A 4 -21.60 -6.27 17.38
CA LYS A 4 -20.24 -6.40 17.95
C LYS A 4 -19.43 -7.52 17.27
N GLU A 5 -20.12 -8.57 16.85
CA GLU A 5 -19.57 -9.71 16.11
C GLU A 5 -19.03 -9.30 14.74
N GLU A 6 -19.75 -8.46 13.99
CA GLU A 6 -19.31 -7.99 12.68
C GLU A 6 -18.03 -7.15 12.78
N ILE A 7 -17.89 -6.31 13.81
CA ILE A 7 -16.65 -5.53 14.06
C ILE A 7 -15.49 -6.49 14.33
N PHE A 8 -15.73 -7.53 15.14
CA PHE A 8 -14.72 -8.53 15.48
C PHE A 8 -14.22 -9.28 14.24
N TYR A 9 -15.12 -9.71 13.34
CA TYR A 9 -14.73 -10.34 12.09
C TYR A 9 -13.90 -9.41 11.20
N ALA A 10 -14.33 -8.14 11.05
CA ALA A 10 -13.60 -7.16 10.25
C ALA A 10 -12.18 -6.91 10.77
N MET A 11 -12.01 -6.79 12.09
CA MET A 11 -10.70 -6.62 12.73
C MET A 11 -9.79 -7.83 12.47
N MET A 12 -10.30 -9.05 12.67
CA MET A 12 -9.51 -10.27 12.48
C MET A 12 -9.06 -10.44 11.03
N ILE A 13 -9.94 -10.18 10.06
CA ILE A 13 -9.59 -10.24 8.64
C ILE A 13 -8.49 -9.22 8.34
N THR A 14 -8.64 -7.98 8.82
CA THR A 14 -7.66 -6.91 8.60
C THR A 14 -6.30 -7.28 9.20
N LEU A 15 -6.27 -7.83 10.42
CA LEU A 15 -5.04 -8.26 11.08
C LEU A 15 -4.34 -9.37 10.30
N VAL A 16 -5.08 -10.40 9.87
CA VAL A 16 -4.50 -11.51 9.10
C VAL A 16 -3.98 -11.04 7.75
N VAL A 17 -4.73 -10.20 7.03
CA VAL A 17 -4.31 -9.65 5.73
C VAL A 17 -3.07 -8.79 5.90
N THR A 18 -3.05 -7.85 6.85
CA THR A 18 -1.90 -6.98 7.06
C THR A 18 -0.66 -7.78 7.45
N VAL A 19 -0.75 -8.67 8.44
CA VAL A 19 0.40 -9.50 8.85
C VAL A 19 0.89 -10.39 7.71
N GLY A 20 -0.04 -11.02 6.98
CA GLY A 20 0.30 -11.87 5.83
C GLY A 20 1.01 -11.10 4.71
N LEU A 21 0.53 -9.91 4.38
CA LEU A 21 1.14 -9.05 3.36
C LEU A 21 2.48 -8.48 3.80
N THR A 22 2.63 -8.11 5.07
CA THR A 22 3.90 -7.68 5.64
C THR A 22 4.94 -8.82 5.61
N LEU A 23 4.57 -10.04 5.97
CA LEU A 23 5.44 -11.22 5.84
C LEU A 23 5.79 -11.53 4.39
N PHE A 24 4.82 -11.42 3.47
CA PHE A 24 5.06 -11.56 2.05
C PHE A 24 6.05 -10.50 1.54
N ALA A 25 5.92 -9.25 1.98
CA ALA A 25 6.82 -8.16 1.63
C ALA A 25 8.27 -8.44 2.07
N PHE A 26 8.47 -9.07 3.24
CA PHE A 26 9.79 -9.48 3.73
C PHE A 26 10.45 -10.58 2.88
N GLN A 27 9.64 -11.50 2.32
CA GLN A 27 10.15 -12.69 1.64
C GLN A 27 10.26 -12.52 0.11
N THR A 28 9.44 -11.65 -0.47
CA THR A 28 9.36 -11.49 -1.92
C THR A 28 10.60 -10.78 -2.47
N THR A 29 11.09 -11.26 -3.61
CA THR A 29 12.21 -10.63 -4.35
C THR A 29 11.74 -9.57 -5.34
N ILE A 30 10.42 -9.35 -5.45
CA ILE A 30 9.83 -8.34 -6.32
C ILE A 30 9.94 -6.98 -5.63
N ASP A 31 10.51 -5.99 -6.33
CA ASP A 31 10.62 -4.62 -5.83
C ASP A 31 9.35 -3.81 -6.15
N PHE A 32 8.41 -3.78 -5.19
CA PHE A 32 7.21 -2.95 -5.29
C PHE A 32 7.52 -1.46 -5.11
N THR A 33 8.69 -1.06 -4.59
CA THR A 33 9.01 0.37 -4.40
C THR A 33 9.08 1.14 -5.71
N THR A 34 9.21 0.43 -6.84
CA THR A 34 9.20 0.99 -8.20
C THR A 34 7.82 1.48 -8.65
N ILE A 35 6.71 0.94 -8.10
CA ILE A 35 5.34 1.28 -8.53
C ILE A 35 4.69 2.40 -7.70
N GLY A 36 5.46 3.10 -6.85
CA GLY A 36 4.93 4.16 -5.97
C GLY A 36 4.19 5.27 -6.72
N GLY A 37 4.66 5.63 -7.92
CA GLY A 37 3.97 6.60 -8.78
C GLY A 37 2.58 6.13 -9.22
N ILE A 38 2.43 4.86 -9.60
CA ILE A 38 1.14 4.26 -9.99
C ILE A 38 0.21 4.20 -8.78
N LEU A 39 0.74 3.82 -7.62
CA LEU A 39 -0.01 3.79 -6.36
C LEU A 39 -0.54 5.18 -5.96
N CYS A 40 0.22 6.25 -6.21
CA CYS A 40 -0.23 7.62 -5.99
C CYS A 40 -1.41 7.98 -6.88
N VAL A 41 -1.32 7.68 -8.19
CA VAL A 41 -2.42 7.89 -9.14
C VAL A 41 -3.66 7.10 -8.74
N ALA A 42 -3.49 5.83 -8.33
CA ALA A 42 -4.58 4.98 -7.88
C ALA A 42 -5.29 5.55 -6.62
N LEU A 43 -4.54 6.11 -5.66
CA LEU A 43 -5.11 6.79 -4.50
C LEU A 43 -5.93 8.03 -4.88
N VAL A 44 -5.46 8.83 -5.83
CA VAL A 44 -6.19 10.01 -6.31
C VAL A 44 -7.51 9.59 -6.96
N ILE A 45 -7.48 8.55 -7.81
CA ILE A 45 -8.69 8.00 -8.45
C ILE A 45 -9.67 7.50 -7.39
N LEU A 46 -9.17 6.74 -6.40
CA LEU A 46 -10.01 6.23 -5.30
C LEU A 46 -10.64 7.37 -4.50
N SER A 47 -9.89 8.44 -4.24
CA SER A 47 -10.37 9.62 -3.52
C SER A 47 -11.47 10.35 -4.28
N VAL A 48 -11.30 10.57 -5.58
CA VAL A 48 -12.33 11.15 -6.45
C VAL A 48 -13.56 10.25 -6.52
N GLY A 49 -13.37 8.93 -6.67
CA GLY A 49 -14.46 7.95 -6.63
C GLY A 49 -15.23 7.96 -5.31
N GLY A 50 -14.52 8.15 -4.19
CA GLY A 50 -15.09 8.35 -2.85
C GLY A 50 -16.02 9.57 -2.79
N ILE A 51 -15.57 10.70 -3.32
CA ILE A 51 -16.37 11.93 -3.40
C ILE A 51 -17.60 11.71 -4.30
N LEU A 52 -17.43 11.05 -5.46
CA LEU A 52 -18.54 10.74 -6.36
C LEU A 52 -19.59 9.83 -5.70
N SER A 53 -19.19 8.94 -4.79
CA SER A 53 -20.13 8.05 -4.08
C SER A 53 -21.15 8.78 -3.20
N ILE A 54 -20.89 10.06 -2.86
CA ILE A 54 -21.82 10.93 -2.13
C ILE A 54 -23.00 11.31 -3.02
N PHE A 55 -22.74 11.61 -4.29
CA PHE A 55 -23.77 12.02 -5.26
C PHE A 55 -24.51 10.83 -5.88
N PHE A 56 -23.84 9.67 -5.96
CA PHE A 56 -24.40 8.44 -6.54
C PHE A 56 -24.56 7.34 -5.47
N PRO A 57 -25.70 7.28 -4.75
CA PRO A 57 -25.91 6.35 -3.63
C PRO A 57 -26.21 4.90 -4.06
N SER A 58 -25.53 4.39 -5.09
CA SER A 58 -25.67 3.00 -5.54
C SER A 58 -24.93 2.04 -4.62
N LYS A 59 -25.63 1.02 -4.10
CA LYS A 59 -25.03 -0.03 -3.26
C LYS A 59 -23.91 -0.78 -4.00
N MET A 60 -24.12 -1.10 -5.28
CA MET A 60 -23.12 -1.78 -6.11
C MET A 60 -21.87 -0.93 -6.30
N PHE A 61 -22.04 0.37 -6.55
CA PHE A 61 -20.92 1.30 -6.70
C PHE A 61 -20.07 1.36 -5.44
N LYS A 62 -20.70 1.45 -4.25
CA LYS A 62 -20.00 1.46 -2.96
C LYS A 62 -19.23 0.17 -2.70
N ILE A 63 -19.79 -0.99 -3.05
CA ILE A 63 -19.12 -2.29 -2.90
C ILE A 63 -17.89 -2.40 -3.81
N ILE A 64 -18.02 -1.96 -5.07
CA ILE A 64 -16.90 -1.98 -6.02
C ILE A 64 -15.79 -1.04 -5.53
N LEU A 65 -16.16 0.17 -5.10
CA LEU A 65 -15.21 1.15 -4.60
C LEU A 65 -14.49 0.69 -3.32
N SER A 66 -15.21 0.06 -2.38
CA SER A 66 -14.60 -0.45 -1.16
C SER A 66 -13.67 -1.65 -1.43
N ALA A 67 -14.04 -2.55 -2.34
CA ALA A 67 -13.18 -3.66 -2.77
C ALA A 67 -11.92 -3.16 -3.48
N ALA A 68 -12.05 -2.19 -4.38
CA ALA A 68 -10.91 -1.57 -5.05
C ALA A 68 -9.99 -0.86 -4.06
N GLY A 69 -10.55 -0.13 -3.10
CA GLY A 69 -9.80 0.52 -2.03
C GLY A 69 -9.03 -0.49 -1.17
N ALA A 70 -9.69 -1.57 -0.72
CA ALA A 70 -9.06 -2.62 0.07
C ALA A 70 -7.87 -3.25 -0.67
N LEU A 71 -8.00 -3.48 -1.99
CA LEU A 71 -6.93 -4.01 -2.82
C LEU A 71 -5.76 -3.02 -2.96
N ILE A 72 -6.05 -1.75 -3.26
CA ILE A 72 -5.01 -0.71 -3.39
C ILE A 72 -4.24 -0.55 -2.07
N PHE A 73 -4.95 -0.46 -0.94
CA PHE A 73 -4.31 -0.34 0.38
C PHE A 73 -3.52 -1.59 0.76
N SER A 74 -3.94 -2.77 0.33
CA SER A 74 -3.16 -4.01 0.49
C SER A 74 -1.82 -3.92 -0.24
N ILE A 75 -1.78 -3.37 -1.45
CA ILE A 75 -0.53 -3.14 -2.18
C ILE A 75 0.32 -2.06 -1.50
N TYR A 76 -0.31 -1.01 -0.95
CA TYR A 76 0.40 -0.01 -0.14
C TYR A 76 1.08 -0.62 1.09
N ILE A 77 0.45 -1.58 1.79
CA ILE A 77 1.10 -2.28 2.91
C ILE A 77 2.41 -2.93 2.46
N VAL A 78 2.41 -3.61 1.31
CA VAL A 78 3.61 -4.24 0.76
C VAL A 78 4.65 -3.18 0.40
N TYR A 79 4.24 -2.14 -0.33
CA TYR A 79 5.09 -1.02 -0.73
C TYR A 79 5.75 -0.32 0.47
N ASP A 80 4.95 0.07 1.46
CA ASP A 80 5.42 0.76 2.67
C ASP A 80 6.34 -0.14 3.49
N THR A 81 6.00 -1.42 3.65
CA THR A 81 6.87 -2.38 4.36
C THR A 81 8.23 -2.49 3.65
N GLN A 82 8.25 -2.60 2.31
CA GLN A 82 9.49 -2.66 1.54
C GLN A 82 10.31 -1.37 1.59
N MET A 83 9.64 -0.20 1.60
CA MET A 83 10.32 1.08 1.81
C MET A 83 10.96 1.17 3.20
N MET A 84 10.24 0.73 4.24
CA MET A 84 10.73 0.73 5.63
C MET A 84 11.91 -0.22 5.83
N MET A 85 11.93 -1.35 5.11
CA MET A 85 13.04 -2.30 5.13
C MET A 85 14.32 -1.75 4.50
N GLY A 86 14.23 -0.74 3.65
CA GLY A 86 15.38 -0.23 2.91
C GLY A 86 15.97 -1.29 1.97
N GLY A 87 15.27 -1.57 0.87
CA GLY A 87 15.85 -2.40 -0.20
C GLY A 87 17.19 -1.86 -0.68
N GLU A 88 18.10 -2.75 -1.10
CA GLU A 88 19.51 -2.53 -1.49
C GLU A 88 19.76 -1.51 -2.64
N HIS A 89 18.77 -0.70 -3.03
CA HIS A 89 18.75 -0.01 -4.32
C HIS A 89 18.55 1.50 -4.23
N LYS A 90 18.69 2.16 -3.06
CA LYS A 90 18.48 3.62 -3.05
C LYS A 90 19.47 4.54 -2.36
N TYR A 91 20.29 4.13 -1.42
CA TYR A 91 21.31 5.04 -0.85
C TYR A 91 22.54 4.30 -0.28
N SER A 92 22.95 3.21 -0.92
CA SER A 92 24.33 2.76 -0.79
C SER A 92 25.16 3.69 -1.67
N ILE A 93 25.46 4.91 -1.21
CA ILE A 93 26.65 5.60 -1.74
C ILE A 93 27.78 4.64 -1.41
N SER A 94 28.19 3.87 -2.41
CA SER A 94 29.30 2.96 -2.24
C SER A 94 30.48 3.83 -1.79
N PRO A 95 31.24 3.45 -0.75
CA PRO A 95 32.32 4.27 -0.21
C PRO A 95 33.25 4.81 -1.30
N GLU A 96 33.40 4.07 -2.41
CA GLU A 96 34.13 4.51 -3.59
C GLU A 96 33.60 5.82 -4.18
N GLU A 97 32.28 5.98 -4.32
CA GLU A 97 31.65 7.14 -4.93
C GLU A 97 31.74 8.39 -4.03
N TYR A 98 31.76 8.20 -2.71
CA TYR A 98 32.10 9.27 -1.74
C TYR A 98 33.58 9.70 -1.88
N VAL A 99 34.50 8.76 -2.03
CA VAL A 99 35.94 9.05 -2.21
C VAL A 99 36.18 9.81 -3.51
N PHE A 100 35.55 9.41 -4.63
CA PHE A 100 35.67 10.12 -5.91
C PHE A 100 35.06 11.53 -5.86
N ALA A 101 33.93 11.74 -5.18
CA ALA A 101 33.31 13.06 -5.02
C ALA A 101 34.14 14.02 -4.14
N THR A 102 34.94 13.49 -3.21
CA THR A 102 35.79 14.30 -2.32
C THR A 102 37.16 14.62 -2.95
N LEU A 103 37.55 13.91 -4.02
CA LEU A 103 38.84 14.07 -4.71
C LEU A 103 38.82 15.08 -5.88
N ASN A 104 37.65 15.59 -6.28
CA ASN A 104 37.48 16.60 -7.34
C ASN A 104 36.98 17.92 -6.76
#